data_AF-F3MG30-F1
#
_entry.id   AF-F3MG30-F1
#
_cell.length_a   1.000
_cell.length_b   1.000
_cell.length_c   1.000
_cell.angle_alpha   90.00
_cell.angle_beta   90.00
_cell.angle_gamma   90.00
#
_symmetry.space_group_name_H-M   'P 1'
#
loop_
_entity.id
_entity.type
_entity.pdbx_description
1 polymer ?
#
loop_
_entity_poly.entity_id
_entity_poly.type
_entity_poly.pdbx_seq_one_letter_code
_entity_poly.pdbx_strand_id
1 'polypeptide(L)'
;MRKLLIDEGKQVLKSLKAEYMHHEAEIVASLVEEIEDEYRKSSVRSNLKKGDAVVMHSCMEASLPKYSGRIWTCRTDAFRSKGHDYDTVFLEGFSGSFSAEFLQKVDVSAIIEPFIDSTAGELAASERSWREKSEENRRLRFVLEETRSVLGNAYELGYLHTPFEGAVERILDRIEQALKGRWLKVGDSVSILSSGIKGVLADIQYEHDRYQFKHISGWMYGISDLVVKEGEAACQE
;
A
#
# COMPACT_ATOMS: atom_id res chain seq x y z
N MET A 1 5.92 -45.68 13.25
CA MET A 1 5.75 -46.81 14.18
C MET A 1 4.32 -46.92 14.70
N ARG A 2 3.74 -45.91 15.38
CA ARG A 2 2.35 -45.98 15.91
C ARG A 2 1.24 -46.16 14.84
N LYS A 3 1.36 -45.49 13.68
CA LYS A 3 0.40 -45.66 12.54
C LYS A 3 0.38 -47.10 11.98
N LEU A 4 1.55 -47.72 11.87
CA LEU A 4 1.68 -49.12 11.41
C LEU A 4 0.94 -50.09 12.33
N LEU A 5 1.07 -49.91 13.65
CA LEU A 5 0.38 -50.74 14.65
C LEU A 5 -1.15 -50.58 14.59
N ILE A 6 -1.64 -49.37 14.31
CA ILE A 6 -3.08 -49.13 14.12
C ILE A 6 -3.59 -49.87 12.87
N ASP A 7 -2.84 -49.82 11.77
CA ASP A 7 -3.21 -50.48 10.51
C ASP A 7 -3.21 -52.02 10.66
N GLU A 8 -2.19 -52.56 11.34
CA GLU A 8 -2.12 -53.98 11.68
C GLU A 8 -3.28 -54.41 12.60
N GLY A 9 -3.60 -53.61 13.63
CA GLY A 9 -4.71 -53.86 14.54
C GLY A 9 -6.07 -53.88 13.83
N LYS A 10 -6.29 -52.97 12.87
CA LYS A 10 -7.49 -52.97 12.01
C LYS A 10 -7.57 -54.20 11.11
N GLN A 11 -6.43 -54.67 10.61
CA GLN A 11 -6.38 -55.87 9.78
C GLN A 11 -6.74 -57.13 10.60
N VAL A 12 -6.21 -57.24 11.83
CA VAL A 12 -6.56 -58.32 12.77
C VAL A 12 -8.06 -58.27 13.12
N LEU A 13 -8.59 -57.08 13.41
CA LEU A 13 -10.01 -56.88 13.68
C LEU A 13 -10.90 -57.38 12.51
N LYS A 14 -10.46 -57.15 11.27
CA LYS A 14 -11.18 -57.60 10.07
C LYS A 14 -11.18 -59.13 9.96
N SER A 15 -10.07 -59.79 10.27
CA SER A 15 -9.97 -61.25 10.26
C SER A 15 -10.81 -61.90 11.37
N LEU A 16 -10.76 -61.37 12.59
CA LEU A 16 -11.56 -61.88 13.73
C LEU A 16 -13.07 -61.78 13.45
N LYS A 17 -13.52 -60.69 12.83
CA LYS A 17 -14.91 -60.53 12.40
C LYS A 17 -15.30 -61.54 11.31
N ALA A 18 -14.39 -61.87 10.40
CA ALA A 18 -14.64 -62.87 9.35
C ALA A 18 -14.70 -64.30 9.91
N GLU A 19 -14.02 -64.57 11.02
CA GLU A 19 -14.00 -65.86 11.72
C GLU A 19 -15.08 -65.99 12.82
N TYR A 20 -16.01 -65.02 12.92
CA TYR A 20 -17.09 -64.98 13.92
C TYR A 20 -16.62 -64.93 15.39
N MET A 21 -15.38 -64.49 15.63
CA MET A 21 -14.80 -64.29 16.96
C MET A 21 -15.24 -62.94 17.55
N HIS A 22 -16.51 -62.83 17.92
CA HIS A 22 -17.14 -61.57 18.29
C HIS A 22 -16.57 -60.92 19.55
N HIS A 23 -16.23 -61.71 20.57
CA HIS A 23 -15.72 -61.19 21.84
C HIS A 23 -14.29 -60.64 21.69
N GLU A 24 -13.44 -61.37 20.97
CA GLU A 24 -12.07 -60.98 20.68
C GLU A 24 -12.02 -59.76 19.75
N ALA A 25 -12.92 -59.70 18.78
CA ALA A 25 -13.08 -58.52 17.92
C ALA A 25 -13.46 -57.27 18.74
N GLU A 26 -14.29 -57.39 19.77
CA GLU A 26 -14.67 -56.26 20.63
C GLU A 26 -13.47 -55.75 21.45
N ILE A 27 -12.69 -56.67 22.03
CA ILE A 27 -11.47 -56.33 22.78
C ILE A 27 -10.45 -55.62 21.88
N VAL A 28 -10.20 -56.16 20.68
CA VAL A 28 -9.26 -55.55 19.73
C VAL A 28 -9.77 -54.20 19.24
N ALA A 29 -11.08 -54.04 19.02
CA ALA A 29 -11.65 -52.76 18.63
C ALA A 29 -11.43 -51.67 19.70
N SER A 30 -11.66 -51.98 20.98
CA SER A 30 -11.42 -51.06 22.09
C SER A 30 -9.95 -50.64 22.17
N LEU A 31 -9.02 -51.60 22.06
CA LEU A 31 -7.59 -51.32 22.10
C LEU A 31 -7.11 -50.47 20.92
N VAL A 32 -7.63 -50.74 19.71
CA VAL A 32 -7.32 -49.93 18.53
C VAL A 32 -7.84 -48.51 18.71
N GLU A 33 -9.05 -48.34 19.25
CA GLU A 33 -9.62 -47.02 19.53
C GLU A 33 -8.78 -46.23 20.55
N GLU A 34 -8.35 -46.86 21.64
CA GLU A 34 -7.46 -46.22 22.64
C GLU A 34 -6.13 -45.76 22.03
N ILE A 35 -5.48 -46.61 21.24
CA ILE A 35 -4.20 -46.29 20.59
C ILE A 35 -4.38 -45.19 19.54
N GLU A 36 -5.49 -45.22 18.78
CA GLU A 36 -5.83 -44.16 17.83
C GLU A 36 -6.04 -42.81 18.53
N ASP A 37 -6.72 -42.80 19.67
CA ASP A 37 -6.95 -41.59 20.45
C ASP A 37 -5.66 -41.03 21.06
N GLU A 38 -4.78 -41.89 21.57
CA GLU A 38 -3.47 -41.47 22.05
C GLU A 38 -2.61 -40.93 20.90
N TYR A 39 -2.60 -41.61 19.75
CA TYR A 39 -1.91 -41.16 18.55
C TYR A 39 -2.41 -39.79 18.09
N ARG A 40 -3.74 -39.59 18.04
CA ARG A 40 -4.40 -38.31 17.72
C ARG A 40 -4.02 -37.19 18.69
N LYS A 41 -3.86 -37.49 19.98
CA LYS A 41 -3.40 -36.53 20.99
C LYS A 41 -1.90 -36.20 20.85
N SER A 42 -1.09 -37.17 20.44
CA SER A 42 0.37 -37.04 20.32
C SER A 42 0.86 -36.40 19.01
N SER A 43 0.05 -36.40 17.95
CA SER A 43 0.42 -35.78 16.68
C SER A 43 0.56 -34.26 16.84
N VAL A 44 1.68 -33.70 16.38
CA VAL A 44 2.00 -32.27 16.44
C VAL A 44 0.84 -31.46 15.87
N ARG A 45 0.20 -30.63 16.70
CA ARG A 45 -0.84 -29.72 16.24
C ARG A 45 -0.21 -28.54 15.53
N SER A 46 -0.87 -28.06 14.49
CA SER A 46 -0.51 -26.80 13.87
C SER A 46 -0.79 -25.64 14.84
N ASN A 47 0.14 -24.71 14.93
CA ASN A 47 0.01 -23.50 15.75
C ASN A 47 -0.61 -22.33 14.96
N LEU A 48 -1.15 -22.57 13.76
CA LEU A 48 -1.79 -21.52 12.96
C LEU A 48 -3.04 -20.98 13.65
N LYS A 49 -3.12 -19.65 13.72
CA LYS A 49 -4.22 -18.91 14.35
C LYS A 49 -5.01 -18.11 13.33
N LYS A 50 -6.26 -17.80 13.67
CA LYS A 50 -7.06 -16.85 12.90
C LYS A 50 -6.28 -15.53 12.76
N GLY A 51 -6.25 -15.00 11.54
CA GLY A 51 -5.53 -13.77 11.19
C GLY A 51 -4.09 -14.00 10.73
N ASP A 52 -3.52 -15.20 10.93
CA ASP A 52 -2.19 -15.49 10.40
C ASP A 52 -2.18 -15.43 8.88
N ALA A 53 -1.16 -14.79 8.33
CA ALA A 53 -0.86 -14.81 6.90
C ALA A 53 -0.07 -16.07 6.57
N VAL A 54 -0.48 -16.77 5.51
CA VAL A 54 0.13 -18.04 5.09
C VAL A 54 0.26 -18.12 3.58
N VAL A 55 1.19 -18.95 3.11
CA VAL A 55 1.31 -19.35 1.70
C VAL A 55 1.18 -20.86 1.58
N MET A 56 0.55 -21.32 0.50
CA MET A 56 0.48 -22.74 0.18
C MET A 56 1.84 -23.23 -0.32
N HIS A 57 2.33 -24.36 0.20
CA HIS A 57 3.54 -25.01 -0.28
C HIS A 57 3.31 -26.51 -0.45
N SER A 58 4.15 -27.14 -1.28
CA SER A 58 4.22 -28.61 -1.41
C SER A 58 2.89 -29.33 -1.69
N CYS A 59 1.92 -28.64 -2.30
CA CYS A 59 0.63 -29.18 -2.74
C CYS A 59 0.36 -28.84 -4.21
N MET A 60 -0.58 -29.53 -4.84
CA MET A 60 -0.91 -29.32 -6.26
C MET A 60 -1.49 -27.92 -6.50
N GLU A 61 -2.31 -27.43 -5.57
CA GLU A 61 -2.90 -26.10 -5.59
C GLU A 61 -1.82 -25.01 -5.64
N ALA A 62 -0.73 -25.16 -4.88
CA ALA A 62 0.38 -24.21 -4.87
C ALA A 62 1.09 -24.08 -6.23
N SER A 63 1.02 -25.11 -7.08
CA SER A 63 1.62 -25.09 -8.42
C SER A 63 0.70 -24.45 -9.47
N LEU A 64 -0.58 -24.21 -9.15
CA LEU A 64 -1.51 -23.58 -10.08
C LEU A 64 -1.20 -22.08 -10.18
N PRO A 65 -1.15 -21.49 -11.40
CA PRO A 65 -0.86 -20.06 -11.58
C PRO A 65 -1.80 -19.12 -10.80
N LYS A 66 -3.03 -19.57 -10.52
CA LYS A 66 -4.03 -18.81 -9.76
C LYS A 66 -3.70 -18.69 -8.26
N TYR A 67 -2.93 -19.63 -7.70
CA TYR A 67 -2.68 -19.73 -6.26
C TYR A 67 -1.19 -19.68 -5.90
N SER A 68 -0.30 -19.91 -6.86
CA SER A 68 1.15 -19.84 -6.68
C SER A 68 1.57 -18.49 -6.11
N GLY A 69 2.30 -18.50 -4.99
CA GLY A 69 2.81 -17.31 -4.32
C GLY A 69 1.74 -16.42 -3.68
N ARG A 70 0.47 -16.83 -3.70
CA ARG A 70 -0.62 -16.05 -3.09
C ARG A 70 -0.56 -16.16 -1.58
N ILE A 71 -0.61 -15.01 -0.93
CA ILE A 71 -0.77 -14.90 0.52
C ILE A 71 -2.27 -15.04 0.85
N TRP A 72 -2.57 -15.91 1.80
CA TRP A 72 -3.89 -16.17 2.32
C TRP A 72 -3.97 -15.78 3.79
N THR A 73 -5.15 -15.36 4.23
CA THR A 73 -5.43 -15.10 5.63
C THR A 73 -6.19 -16.27 6.23
N CYS A 74 -5.72 -16.79 7.37
CA CYS A 74 -6.43 -17.78 8.15
C CYS A 74 -7.74 -17.19 8.70
N ARG A 75 -8.88 -17.72 8.27
CA ARG A 75 -10.23 -17.35 8.74
C ARG A 75 -10.56 -17.93 10.11
N THR A 76 -9.93 -19.06 10.46
CA THR A 76 -10.10 -19.76 11.74
C THR A 76 -8.74 -20.15 12.33
N ASP A 77 -8.73 -20.54 13.59
CA ASP A 77 -7.61 -21.32 14.14
C ASP A 77 -7.53 -22.68 13.43
N ALA A 78 -6.36 -23.32 13.48
CA ALA A 78 -6.22 -24.70 13.06
C ALA A 78 -7.11 -25.62 13.93
N PHE A 79 -7.88 -26.48 13.28
CA PHE A 79 -8.77 -27.44 13.92
C PHE A 79 -8.75 -28.78 13.20
N ARG A 80 -9.05 -29.85 13.93
CA ARG A 80 -9.12 -31.20 13.38
C ARG A 80 -10.56 -31.66 13.25
N SER A 81 -10.98 -31.91 12.01
CA SER A 81 -12.31 -32.48 11.73
C SER A 81 -12.37 -33.95 12.12
N LYS A 82 -13.55 -34.43 12.53
CA LYS A 82 -13.78 -35.86 12.76
C LYS A 82 -13.54 -36.63 11.46
N GLY A 83 -12.69 -37.66 11.51
CA GLY A 83 -12.37 -38.51 10.37
C GLY A 83 -11.06 -38.18 9.64
N HIS A 84 -10.37 -37.10 10.03
CA HIS A 84 -9.06 -36.76 9.47
C HIS A 84 -7.96 -36.78 10.54
N ASP A 85 -6.76 -37.25 10.18
CA ASP A 85 -5.58 -37.31 11.06
C ASP A 85 -4.72 -36.03 11.00
N TYR A 86 -5.10 -35.07 10.16
CA TYR A 86 -4.40 -33.80 9.96
C TYR A 86 -5.22 -32.59 10.43
N ASP A 87 -4.52 -31.51 10.77
CA ASP A 87 -5.15 -30.25 11.12
C ASP A 87 -5.52 -29.47 9.87
N THR A 88 -6.65 -28.77 9.93
CA THR A 88 -7.18 -27.99 8.83
C THR A 88 -7.50 -26.57 9.28
N VAL A 89 -7.50 -25.64 8.33
CA VAL A 89 -7.86 -24.25 8.54
C VAL A 89 -8.74 -23.77 7.40
N PHE A 90 -9.65 -22.83 7.67
CA PHE A 90 -10.34 -22.12 6.60
C PHE A 90 -9.53 -20.91 6.18
N LEU A 91 -9.35 -20.70 4.87
CA LEU A 91 -8.68 -19.52 4.33
C LEU A 91 -9.72 -18.54 3.76
N GLU A 92 -9.46 -17.24 3.88
CA GLU A 92 -10.33 -16.21 3.31
C GLU A 92 -10.36 -16.28 1.77
N GLY A 93 -11.56 -16.37 1.20
CA GLY A 93 -11.74 -16.46 -0.26
C GLY A 93 -11.38 -17.83 -0.87
N PHE A 94 -11.03 -18.83 -0.06
CA PHE A 94 -10.85 -20.22 -0.50
C PHE A 94 -12.11 -21.04 -0.15
N SER A 95 -12.59 -21.83 -1.11
CA SER A 95 -13.75 -22.69 -0.90
C SER A 95 -13.33 -23.98 -0.19
N GLY A 96 -13.69 -24.12 1.08
CA GLY A 96 -13.43 -25.32 1.89
C GLY A 96 -12.32 -25.13 2.92
N SER A 97 -12.10 -26.15 3.73
CA SER A 97 -10.95 -26.21 4.64
C SER A 97 -9.72 -26.75 3.91
N PHE A 98 -8.54 -26.29 4.34
CA PHE A 98 -7.26 -26.64 3.75
C PHE A 98 -6.35 -27.29 4.80
N SER A 99 -5.53 -28.27 4.41
CA SER A 99 -4.63 -28.94 5.37
C SER A 99 -3.51 -27.98 5.80
N ALA A 100 -3.35 -27.83 7.12
CA ALA A 100 -2.39 -26.93 7.73
C ALA A 100 -0.92 -27.36 7.50
N GLU A 101 -0.67 -28.62 7.12
CA GLU A 101 0.67 -29.13 6.83
C GLU A 101 1.26 -28.55 5.53
N PHE A 102 0.40 -28.06 4.62
CA PHE A 102 0.77 -27.45 3.35
C PHE A 102 0.73 -25.92 3.43
N LEU A 103 0.72 -25.36 4.64
CA LEU A 103 0.68 -23.93 4.88
C LEU A 103 1.90 -23.47 5.66
N GLN A 104 2.60 -22.50 5.09
CA GLN A 104 3.73 -21.85 5.72
C GLN A 104 3.31 -20.46 6.18
N LYS A 105 3.46 -20.18 7.48
CA LYS A 105 3.24 -18.85 8.04
C LYS A 105 4.23 -17.84 7.45
N VAL A 106 3.71 -16.69 7.04
CA VAL A 106 4.47 -15.58 6.47
C VAL A 106 4.39 -14.40 7.44
N ASP A 107 5.54 -13.82 7.77
CA ASP A 107 5.60 -12.54 8.47
C ASP A 107 5.58 -11.41 7.43
N VAL A 108 4.40 -10.81 7.26
CA VAL A 108 4.20 -9.73 6.30
C VAL A 108 4.80 -8.42 6.81
N SER A 109 4.80 -8.18 8.13
CA SER A 109 5.34 -6.96 8.74
C SER A 109 6.84 -6.84 8.50
N ALA A 110 7.57 -7.95 8.65
CA ALA A 110 9.01 -7.99 8.37
C ALA A 110 9.38 -7.62 6.91
N ILE A 111 8.43 -7.75 5.97
CA ILE A 111 8.62 -7.41 4.55
C ILE A 111 8.21 -5.96 4.27
N ILE A 112 7.09 -5.51 4.85
CA ILE A 112 6.50 -4.21 4.53
C ILE A 112 7.18 -3.06 5.28
N GLU A 113 7.52 -3.23 6.56
CA GLU A 113 8.07 -2.14 7.39
C GLU A 113 9.32 -1.46 6.76
N PRO A 114 10.32 -2.20 6.26
CA PRO A 114 11.49 -1.57 5.61
C PRO A 114 11.14 -0.75 4.37
N PHE A 115 10.09 -1.16 3.63
CA PHE A 115 9.66 -0.46 2.42
C PHE A 115 8.90 0.82 2.75
N ILE A 116 8.05 0.79 3.79
CA ILE A 116 7.34 1.98 4.29
C ILE A 116 8.35 3.00 4.79
N ASP A 117 9.33 2.59 5.60
CA ASP A 117 10.33 3.50 6.16
C ASP A 117 11.18 4.18 5.08
N SER A 118 11.60 3.42 4.07
CA SER A 118 12.33 3.97 2.91
C SER A 118 11.49 5.02 2.18
N THR A 119 10.22 4.68 1.89
CA THR A 119 9.32 5.57 1.14
C THR A 119 8.96 6.82 1.95
N ALA A 120 8.74 6.69 3.26
CA ALA A 120 8.46 7.80 4.15
C ALA A 120 9.66 8.76 4.26
N GLY A 121 10.88 8.22 4.31
CA GLY A 121 12.11 9.00 4.30
C GLY A 121 12.28 9.83 3.02
N GLU A 122 12.04 9.20 1.86
CA GLU A 122 12.09 9.87 0.55
C GLU A 122 11.03 10.98 0.41
N LEU A 123 9.80 10.70 0.84
CA LEU A 123 8.71 11.68 0.81
C LEU A 123 9.02 12.89 1.71
N ALA A 124 9.49 12.65 2.93
CA ALA A 124 9.85 13.71 3.88
C ALA A 124 11.06 14.54 3.43
N ALA A 125 11.98 13.96 2.66
CA ALA A 125 13.09 14.69 2.04
C ALA A 125 12.60 15.56 0.87
N SER A 126 11.71 15.02 0.03
CA SER A 126 11.08 15.75 -1.07
C SER A 126 10.26 16.94 -0.57
N GLU A 127 9.45 16.75 0.47
CA GLU A 127 8.64 17.82 1.08
C GLU A 127 9.51 18.94 1.66
N ARG A 128 10.61 18.63 2.33
CA ARG A 128 11.56 19.63 2.85
C ARG A 128 12.17 20.46 1.73
N SER A 129 12.65 19.81 0.67
CA SER A 129 13.21 20.51 -0.50
C SER A 129 12.17 21.42 -1.16
N TRP A 130 10.91 20.98 -1.23
CA TRP A 130 9.81 21.80 -1.76
C TRP A 130 9.50 23.01 -0.88
N ARG A 131 9.48 22.86 0.45
CA ARG A 131 9.25 23.97 1.39
C ARG A 131 10.34 25.03 1.28
N GLU A 132 11.61 24.62 1.24
CA GLU A 132 12.74 25.55 1.08
C GLU A 132 12.63 26.36 -0.22
N LYS A 133 12.36 25.68 -1.34
CA LYS A 133 12.15 26.36 -2.63
C LYS A 133 10.94 27.29 -2.62
N SER A 134 9.88 26.93 -1.91
CA SER A 134 8.67 27.76 -1.77
C SER A 134 8.96 29.03 -0.96
N GLU A 135 9.71 28.94 0.13
CA GLU A 135 10.13 30.10 0.92
C GLU A 135 11.08 31.03 0.15
N GLU A 136 12.05 30.47 -0.58
CA GLU A 136 12.94 31.23 -1.44
C GLU A 136 12.16 31.99 -2.52
N ASN A 137 11.19 31.32 -3.16
CA ASN A 137 10.29 31.94 -4.14
C ASN A 137 9.46 33.07 -3.51
N ARG A 138 8.97 32.91 -2.27
CA ARG A 138 8.24 33.95 -1.55
C ARG A 138 9.12 35.18 -1.32
N ARG A 139 10.40 35.00 -0.93
CA ARG A 139 11.35 36.10 -0.75
C ARG A 139 11.65 36.82 -2.06
N LEU A 140 11.90 36.07 -3.12
CA LEU A 140 12.17 36.64 -4.45
C LEU A 140 10.99 37.45 -4.98
N ARG A 141 9.75 37.04 -4.69
CA ARG A 141 8.54 37.83 -5.03
C ARG A 141 8.48 39.16 -4.32
N PHE A 142 8.72 39.15 -3.02
CA PHE A 142 8.74 40.37 -2.23
C PHE A 142 9.74 41.37 -2.81
N VAL A 143 10.96 40.89 -3.14
CA VAL A 143 11.98 41.72 -3.78
C VAL A 143 11.55 42.19 -5.17
N LEU A 144 10.92 41.34 -5.99
CA LEU A 144 10.44 41.71 -7.32
C LEU A 144 9.37 42.82 -7.25
N GLU A 145 8.39 42.68 -6.38
CA GLU A 145 7.29 43.65 -6.19
C GLU A 145 7.82 44.98 -5.65
N GLU A 146 8.71 44.94 -4.66
CA GLU A 146 9.35 46.13 -4.12
C GLU A 146 10.19 46.84 -5.20
N THR A 147 10.95 46.08 -6.00
CA THR A 147 11.75 46.62 -7.11
C THR A 147 10.86 47.26 -8.18
N ARG A 148 9.74 46.62 -8.56
CA ARG A 148 8.77 47.16 -9.51
C ARG A 148 8.11 48.44 -8.98
N SER A 149 7.76 48.49 -7.70
CA SER A 149 7.17 49.66 -7.05
C SER A 149 8.13 50.86 -7.07
N VAL A 150 9.40 50.64 -6.70
CA VAL A 150 10.43 51.68 -6.73
C VAL A 150 10.66 52.21 -8.16
N LEU A 151 10.71 51.31 -9.15
CA LEU A 151 10.79 51.68 -10.57
C LEU A 151 9.61 52.51 -11.03
N GLY A 152 8.38 52.07 -10.73
CA GLY A 152 7.16 52.79 -11.09
C GLY A 152 7.16 54.22 -10.56
N ASN A 153 7.49 54.38 -9.26
CA ASN A 153 7.61 55.69 -8.64
C ASN A 153 8.70 56.57 -9.29
N ALA A 154 9.85 55.98 -9.63
CA ALA A 154 10.94 56.70 -10.29
C ALA A 154 10.55 57.15 -11.72
N TYR A 155 9.74 56.36 -12.43
CA TYR A 155 9.22 56.73 -13.77
C TYR A 155 8.24 57.88 -13.66
N GLU A 156 7.28 57.80 -12.73
CA GLU A 156 6.27 58.85 -12.51
C GLU A 156 6.90 60.19 -12.12
N LEU A 157 8.00 60.15 -11.37
CA LEU A 157 8.76 61.33 -10.96
C LEU A 157 9.75 61.84 -12.03
N GLY A 158 9.84 61.20 -13.20
CA GLY A 158 10.68 61.63 -14.32
C GLY A 158 12.19 61.40 -14.14
N TYR A 159 12.59 60.53 -13.20
CA TYR A 159 14.00 60.24 -12.91
C TYR A 159 14.64 59.21 -13.87
N LEU A 160 13.83 58.54 -14.70
CA LEU A 160 14.28 57.48 -15.62
C LEU A 160 14.56 58.02 -17.04
N HIS A 161 15.63 58.79 -17.14
CA HIS A 161 16.42 58.95 -18.37
C HIS A 161 17.91 58.76 -18.09
N THR A 162 18.22 57.92 -17.09
CA THR A 162 19.58 57.68 -16.60
C THR A 162 20.09 56.29 -17.01
N PRO A 163 21.41 56.08 -17.12
CA PRO A 163 22.01 54.81 -17.53
C PRO A 163 21.72 53.59 -16.61
N PHE A 164 20.93 53.77 -15.56
CA PHE A 164 20.53 52.73 -14.61
C PHE A 164 19.36 51.85 -15.09
N GLU A 165 18.55 52.33 -16.03
CA GLU A 165 17.34 51.64 -16.53
C GLU A 165 17.66 50.21 -17.03
N GLY A 166 18.68 50.09 -17.89
CA GLY A 166 19.11 48.78 -18.40
C GLY A 166 19.73 47.86 -17.34
N ALA A 167 20.26 48.39 -16.23
CA ALA A 167 20.77 47.57 -15.14
C ALA A 167 19.64 46.94 -14.33
N VAL A 168 18.56 47.70 -14.11
CA VAL A 168 17.39 47.21 -13.37
C VAL A 168 16.59 46.21 -14.20
N GLU A 169 16.39 46.45 -15.51
CA GLU A 169 15.73 45.47 -16.39
C GLU A 169 16.47 44.12 -16.42
N ARG A 170 17.82 44.13 -16.42
CA ARG A 170 18.62 42.89 -16.34
C ARG A 170 18.46 42.16 -15.01
N ILE A 171 18.27 42.89 -13.91
CA ILE A 171 18.01 42.30 -12.59
C ILE A 171 16.61 41.69 -12.57
N LEU A 172 15.61 42.39 -13.10
CA LEU A 172 14.24 41.88 -13.23
C LEU A 172 14.19 40.61 -14.10
N ASP A 173 14.81 40.60 -15.27
CA ASP A 173 14.85 39.42 -16.14
C ASP A 173 15.55 38.23 -15.47
N ARG A 174 16.63 38.47 -14.71
CA ARG A 174 17.29 37.42 -13.93
C ARG A 174 16.42 36.87 -12.80
N ILE A 175 15.70 37.74 -12.09
CA ILE A 175 14.75 37.31 -11.06
C ILE A 175 13.61 36.53 -11.73
N GLU A 176 13.04 37.01 -12.82
CA GLU A 176 11.99 36.31 -13.58
C GLU A 176 12.47 34.95 -14.13
N GLN A 177 13.73 34.85 -14.57
CA GLN A 177 14.34 33.57 -14.97
C GLN A 177 14.58 32.63 -13.80
N ALA A 178 15.00 33.12 -12.63
CA ALA A 178 15.09 32.32 -11.42
C ALA A 178 13.70 31.80 -10.99
N LEU A 179 12.66 32.61 -11.23
CA LEU A 179 11.26 32.25 -11.08
C LEU A 179 10.73 31.43 -12.29
N LYS A 180 11.50 30.99 -13.30
CA LYS A 180 10.96 30.14 -14.39
C LYS A 180 10.81 28.66 -14.04
N GLY A 181 11.06 28.26 -12.79
CA GLY A 181 10.70 26.94 -12.26
C GLY A 181 9.18 26.75 -12.15
N ARG A 182 8.54 26.43 -13.29
CA ARG A 182 7.11 26.18 -13.56
C ARG A 182 6.15 26.63 -12.46
N TRP A 183 5.81 27.91 -12.55
CA TRP A 183 4.73 28.52 -11.79
C TRP A 183 3.41 28.17 -12.43
N LEU A 184 2.43 27.90 -11.57
CA LEU A 184 1.05 27.71 -11.97
C LEU A 184 0.44 29.03 -12.44
N LYS A 185 0.11 29.13 -13.72
CA LYS A 185 -0.62 30.29 -14.25
C LYS A 185 -2.09 29.93 -14.46
N VAL A 186 -2.92 30.97 -14.51
CA VAL A 186 -4.28 30.85 -15.02
C VAL A 186 -4.23 30.19 -16.40
N GLY A 187 -5.08 29.17 -16.58
CA GLY A 187 -5.11 28.33 -17.78
C GLY A 187 -4.29 27.04 -17.66
N ASP A 188 -3.44 26.87 -16.65
CA ASP A 188 -2.73 25.61 -16.47
C ASP A 188 -3.68 24.49 -16.02
N SER A 189 -3.46 23.31 -16.58
CA SER A 189 -4.13 22.07 -16.16
C SER A 189 -3.37 21.46 -14.99
N VAL A 190 -4.03 21.39 -13.85
CA VAL A 190 -3.44 20.94 -12.59
C VAL A 190 -4.27 19.84 -11.93
N SER A 191 -3.61 19.05 -11.09
CA SER A 191 -4.25 18.10 -10.20
C SER A 191 -3.92 18.42 -8.74
N ILE A 192 -4.92 18.33 -7.87
CA ILE A 192 -4.76 18.42 -6.43
C ILE A 192 -4.23 17.07 -5.92
N LEU A 193 -3.08 17.05 -5.26
CA LEU A 193 -2.46 15.81 -4.77
C LEU A 193 -3.34 15.11 -3.72
N SER A 194 -3.87 15.87 -2.75
CA SER A 194 -4.65 15.33 -1.64
C SER A 194 -5.97 14.65 -2.05
N SER A 195 -6.61 15.15 -3.10
CA SER A 195 -7.96 14.71 -3.51
C SER A 195 -8.01 14.03 -4.87
N GLY A 196 -6.94 14.14 -5.67
CA GLY A 196 -6.90 13.66 -7.06
C GLY A 196 -7.80 14.44 -8.02
N ILE A 197 -8.45 15.53 -7.55
CA ILE A 197 -9.31 16.38 -8.37
C ILE A 197 -8.46 17.09 -9.41
N LYS A 198 -8.95 17.14 -10.65
CA LYS A 198 -8.29 17.77 -11.79
C LYS A 198 -9.08 18.98 -12.25
N GLY A 199 -8.39 20.02 -12.68
CA GLY A 199 -9.03 21.23 -13.16
C GLY A 199 -8.08 22.16 -13.91
N VAL A 200 -8.68 23.14 -14.57
CA VAL A 200 -7.96 24.26 -15.20
C VAL A 200 -8.07 25.46 -14.27
N LEU A 201 -6.95 26.07 -13.92
CA LEU A 201 -6.92 27.26 -13.10
C LEU A 201 -7.63 28.43 -13.79
N ALA A 202 -8.64 28.98 -13.13
CA ALA A 202 -9.36 30.18 -13.54
C ALA A 202 -8.77 31.45 -12.91
N ASP A 203 -8.36 31.35 -11.66
CA ASP A 203 -7.70 32.43 -10.93
C ASP A 203 -6.75 31.85 -9.88
N ILE A 204 -5.73 32.61 -9.51
CA ILE A 204 -4.74 32.23 -8.51
C ILE A 204 -4.28 33.47 -7.75
N GLN A 205 -4.34 33.40 -6.42
CA GLN A 205 -3.95 34.47 -5.51
C GLN A 205 -2.94 33.95 -4.51
N TYR A 206 -1.67 34.07 -4.89
CA TYR A 206 -0.54 33.59 -4.11
C TYR A 206 -0.44 34.19 -2.71
N GLU A 207 -0.76 35.48 -2.55
CA GLU A 207 -0.72 36.16 -1.24
C GLU A 207 -1.62 35.50 -0.19
N HIS A 208 -2.73 34.92 -0.65
CA HIS A 208 -3.74 34.30 0.20
C HIS A 208 -3.69 32.77 0.13
N ASP A 209 -2.66 32.20 -0.53
CA ASP A 209 -2.50 30.77 -0.81
C ASP A 209 -3.80 30.12 -1.34
N ARG A 210 -4.46 30.78 -2.29
CA ARG A 210 -5.76 30.33 -2.82
C ARG A 210 -5.86 30.37 -4.34
N TYR A 211 -6.72 29.52 -4.88
CA TYR A 211 -6.95 29.36 -6.31
C TYR A 211 -8.40 29.01 -6.62
N GLN A 212 -8.80 29.13 -7.87
CA GLN A 212 -10.14 28.77 -8.35
C GLN A 212 -10.05 28.00 -9.66
N PHE A 213 -10.92 27.02 -9.89
CA PHE A 213 -11.05 26.32 -11.18
C PHE A 213 -12.17 26.90 -12.05
N LYS A 214 -12.03 26.80 -13.38
CA LYS A 214 -12.98 27.37 -14.37
C LYS A 214 -14.44 26.93 -14.21
N HIS A 215 -14.69 25.80 -13.56
CA HIS A 215 -16.04 25.25 -13.38
C HIS A 215 -16.39 24.95 -11.91
N ILE A 216 -15.59 25.48 -10.97
CA ILE A 216 -15.87 25.33 -9.55
C ILE A 216 -16.07 26.72 -8.94
N SER A 217 -17.24 26.93 -8.35
CA SER A 217 -17.53 28.13 -7.58
C SER A 217 -16.82 28.07 -6.24
N GLY A 218 -16.14 29.15 -5.86
CA GLY A 218 -15.49 29.28 -4.56
C GLY A 218 -13.97 29.15 -4.63
N TRP A 219 -13.32 29.76 -3.64
CA TRP A 219 -11.87 29.72 -3.48
C TRP A 219 -11.46 28.42 -2.79
N MET A 220 -10.42 27.78 -3.33
CA MET A 220 -9.73 26.66 -2.71
C MET A 220 -8.38 27.14 -2.18
N TYR A 221 -7.85 26.48 -1.16
CA TYR A 221 -6.60 26.86 -0.49
C TYR A 221 -5.52 25.80 -0.70
N GLY A 222 -4.26 26.19 -0.53
CA GLY A 222 -3.11 25.29 -0.68
C GLY A 222 -2.67 25.17 -2.13
N ILE A 223 -2.12 26.25 -2.69
CA ILE A 223 -1.54 26.25 -4.04
C ILE A 223 -0.39 25.24 -4.15
N SER A 224 0.30 24.97 -3.03
CA SER A 224 1.36 23.96 -2.94
C SER A 224 0.87 22.53 -3.17
N ASP A 225 -0.44 22.27 -3.03
CA ASP A 225 -1.04 20.95 -3.26
C ASP A 225 -1.34 20.68 -4.75
N LEU A 226 -1.03 21.64 -5.62
CA LEU A 226 -1.29 21.57 -7.05
C LEU A 226 -0.05 21.13 -7.84
N VAL A 227 -0.27 20.21 -8.79
CA VAL A 227 0.78 19.71 -9.69
C VAL A 227 0.37 19.94 -11.15
N VAL A 228 1.27 20.51 -11.95
CA VAL A 228 1.10 20.67 -13.39
C VAL A 228 1.14 19.31 -14.07
N LYS A 229 0.13 18.99 -14.86
CA LYS A 229 0.24 17.87 -15.81
C LYS A 229 1.04 18.31 -17.02
N GLU A 230 2.21 17.71 -17.23
CA GLU A 230 2.91 17.82 -18.50
C GLU A 230 2.15 17.04 -19.59
N GLY A 231 1.68 17.73 -20.63
CA GLY A 231 1.44 17.09 -21.92
C GLY A 231 0.01 16.74 -22.33
N GLU A 232 -1.00 17.56 -22.00
CA GLU A 232 -2.26 17.56 -22.76
C GLU A 232 -2.51 18.98 -23.28
N ALA A 233 -2.21 19.17 -24.57
CA ALA A 233 -2.56 20.38 -25.29
C ALA A 233 -4.06 20.66 -25.10
N ALA A 234 -4.38 21.88 -24.69
CA ALA A 234 -5.75 22.31 -24.54
C ALA A 234 -6.51 22.08 -25.86
N CYS A 235 -7.46 21.14 -25.86
CA CYS A 235 -8.53 21.14 -26.84
C CYS A 235 -9.29 22.46 -26.67
N GLN A 236 -9.20 23.30 -27.69
CA GLN A 236 -10.03 24.49 -27.84
C GLN A 236 -11.46 24.03 -28.14
N GLU A 237 -12.41 24.43 -27.29
CA GLU A 237 -13.81 24.64 -27.65
C GLU A 237 -14.11 26.14 -27.59
#